data_AF-A0A960KQC1-F1
#
_entry.id   AF-A0A960KQC1-F1
#
_cell.length_a   1.000
_cell.length_b   1.000
_cell.length_c   1.000
_cell.angle_alpha   90.00
_cell.angle_beta   90.00
_cell.angle_gamma   90.00
#
_symmetry.space_group_name_H-M   'P 1'
#
loop_
_entity.id
_entity.type
_entity.pdbx_description
1 polymer ?
#
loop_
_entity_poly.entity_id
_entity_poly.type
_entity_poly.pdbx_seq_one_letter_code
_entity_poly.pdbx_strand_id
1 'polypeptide(L)'
;MLDRIARIEHAAEVGVNEFLASPLRQDAILRNLQTMTESTQRLSDMLKHRHPDVDWSTLARFQNVLVHDYLGIDLELIWRVIQEDLPVFRERILNILDQPDPDAEE
;
A
#
# COMPACT_ATOMS: atom_id res chain seq x y z
N MET A 1 1.56 8.85 -1.67
CA MET A 1 0.89 7.59 -1.28
C MET A 1 -0.34 7.32 -2.13
N LEU A 2 -1.42 8.11 -2.04
CA LEU A 2 -2.68 7.86 -2.77
C LEU A 2 -2.54 7.72 -4.30
N ASP A 3 -1.70 8.54 -4.94
CA ASP A 3 -1.39 8.38 -6.37
C ASP A 3 -0.77 7.01 -6.71
N ARG A 4 0.00 6.41 -5.78
CA ARG A 4 0.54 5.06 -5.96
C ARG A 4 -0.56 3.99 -5.85
N ILE A 5 -1.53 4.15 -4.94
CA ILE A 5 -2.72 3.26 -4.85
C ILE A 5 -3.45 3.32 -6.19
N ALA A 6 -3.76 4.52 -6.68
CA ALA A 6 -4.53 4.68 -7.92
C ALA A 6 -3.84 4.03 -9.13
N ARG A 7 -2.50 4.12 -9.20
CA ARG A 7 -1.72 3.42 -10.24
C ARG A 7 -1.80 1.90 -10.13
N ILE A 8 -1.79 1.36 -8.91
CA ILE A 8 -1.94 -0.09 -8.68
C ILE A 8 -3.34 -0.55 -9.08
N GLU A 9 -4.38 0.16 -8.62
CA GLU A 9 -5.77 -0.13 -8.95
C GLU A 9 -5.99 -0.14 -10.46
N HIS A 10 -5.53 0.91 -11.15
CA HIS A 10 -5.62 0.98 -12.61
C HIS A 10 -4.85 -0.14 -13.31
N ALA A 11 -3.66 -0.47 -12.81
CA ALA A 11 -2.90 -1.60 -13.32
C ALA A 11 -3.57 -2.96 -13.01
N ALA A 12 -4.50 -3.04 -12.06
CA ALA A 12 -5.21 -4.27 -11.71
C ALA A 12 -6.56 -4.42 -12.45
N GLU A 13 -7.08 -3.40 -13.12
CA GLU A 13 -8.38 -3.45 -13.83
C GLU A 13 -8.48 -4.59 -14.86
N VAL A 14 -7.35 -5.05 -15.40
CA VAL A 14 -7.26 -6.14 -16.38
C VAL A 14 -7.53 -7.53 -15.80
N GLY A 15 -7.57 -7.66 -14.46
CA GLY A 15 -7.81 -8.92 -13.76
C GLY A 15 -6.58 -9.80 -13.54
N VAL A 16 -6.77 -10.88 -12.78
CA VAL A 16 -5.68 -11.73 -12.25
C VAL A 16 -4.87 -12.42 -13.35
N ASN A 17 -5.52 -12.89 -14.41
CA ASN A 17 -4.83 -13.63 -15.48
C ASN A 17 -3.82 -12.75 -16.21
N GLU A 18 -4.21 -11.52 -16.56
CA GLU A 18 -3.32 -10.54 -17.21
C GLU A 18 -2.23 -10.05 -16.27
N PHE A 19 -2.51 -9.96 -14.97
CA PHE A 19 -1.50 -9.70 -13.96
C PHE A 19 -0.46 -10.82 -13.89
N LEU A 20 -0.88 -12.08 -13.77
CA LEU A 20 0.03 -13.24 -13.68
C LEU A 20 0.81 -13.49 -14.98
N ALA A 21 0.25 -13.11 -16.14
CA ALA A 21 0.90 -13.28 -17.44
C ALA A 21 1.89 -12.15 -17.81
N SER A 22 1.93 -11.04 -17.07
CA SER A 22 2.70 -9.85 -17.45
C SER A 22 3.74 -9.45 -16.40
N PRO A 23 5.02 -9.83 -16.58
CA PRO A 23 6.11 -9.40 -15.70
C PRO A 23 6.22 -7.88 -15.58
N LEU A 24 6.02 -7.15 -16.68
CA LEU A 24 6.02 -5.68 -16.66
C LEU A 24 4.94 -5.11 -15.73
N ARG A 25 3.74 -5.72 -15.72
CA ARG A 25 2.64 -5.31 -14.84
C ARG A 25 2.93 -5.67 -13.39
N GLN A 26 3.50 -6.85 -13.15
CA GLN A 26 3.96 -7.28 -11.82
C GLN A 26 4.98 -6.29 -11.28
N ASP A 27 6.03 -5.98 -12.05
CA ASP A 27 7.07 -5.03 -11.68
C ASP A 27 6.48 -3.65 -11.38
N ALA A 28 5.57 -3.15 -12.23
CA ALA A 28 4.90 -1.87 -12.02
C ALA A 28 4.11 -1.87 -10.72
N ILE A 29 3.30 -2.89 -10.46
CA ILE A 29 2.49 -3.01 -9.25
C ILE A 29 3.37 -3.11 -8.00
N LEU A 30 4.33 -4.03 -7.99
CA LEU A 30 5.24 -4.26 -6.87
C LEU A 30 6.05 -2.99 -6.55
N ARG A 31 6.53 -2.27 -7.57
CA ARG A 31 7.23 -0.99 -7.37
C ARG A 31 6.34 0.07 -6.75
N ASN A 32 5.07 0.16 -7.18
CA ASN A 32 4.13 1.12 -6.59
C ASN A 32 3.77 0.73 -5.14
N LEU A 33 3.60 -0.56 -4.84
CA LEU A 33 3.39 -1.07 -3.46
C LEU A 33 4.58 -0.72 -2.57
N GLN A 34 5.80 -0.98 -3.01
CA GLN A 34 7.01 -0.65 -2.25
C GLN A 34 7.09 0.86 -1.97
N THR A 35 6.91 1.68 -3.01
CA THR A 35 6.97 3.16 -2.90
C THR A 35 5.89 3.68 -1.93
N MET A 36 4.71 3.06 -1.96
CA MET A 36 3.62 3.36 -1.04
C MET A 36 4.00 3.09 0.40
N THR A 37 4.46 1.88 0.69
CA THR A 37 4.81 1.47 2.06
C THR A 37 6.02 2.23 2.59
N GLU A 38 6.97 2.62 1.74
CA GLU A 38 8.07 3.48 2.16
C GLU A 38 7.57 4.86 2.62
N SER A 39 6.53 5.38 1.98
CA SER A 39 5.92 6.65 2.39
C SER A 39 5.28 6.56 3.78
N THR A 40 4.74 5.39 4.18
CA THR A 40 4.13 5.22 5.52
C THR A 40 5.19 5.23 6.63
N GLN A 41 6.42 4.81 6.35
CA GLN A 41 7.50 4.83 7.36
C GLN A 41 7.85 6.24 7.81
N ARG A 42 7.74 7.22 6.91
CA ARG A 42 8.06 8.64 7.17
C ARG A 42 6.99 9.37 7.96
N LEU A 43 5.83 8.76 8.20
CA LEU A 43 4.79 9.31 9.07
C LEU A 43 5.30 9.38 10.51
N SER A 44 4.89 10.43 11.25
CA SER A 44 5.26 10.61 12.64
C SER A 44 4.69 9.48 13.51
N ASP A 45 5.40 9.14 14.59
CA ASP A 45 4.90 8.13 15.53
C ASP A 45 3.60 8.59 16.18
N MET A 46 3.47 9.89 16.46
CA MET A 46 2.23 10.46 16.98
C MET A 46 1.03 10.18 16.07
N LEU A 47 1.17 10.39 14.75
CA LEU A 47 0.10 10.09 13.78
C LEU A 47 -0.23 8.59 13.79
N LYS A 48 0.79 7.73 13.78
CA LYS A 48 0.58 6.27 13.82
C LYS A 48 -0.14 5.83 15.10
N HIS A 49 0.21 6.39 16.26
CA HIS A 49 -0.45 6.10 17.54
C HIS A 49 -1.90 6.58 17.59
N ARG A 50 -2.22 7.69 16.94
CA ARG A 50 -3.60 8.23 16.85
C ARG A 50 -4.52 7.41 15.96
N HIS A 51 -3.95 6.66 15.03
CA HIS A 51 -4.69 5.83 14.07
C HIS A 51 -4.31 4.35 14.21
N PRO A 52 -4.64 3.70 15.35
CA PRO A 52 -4.34 2.29 15.59
C PRO A 52 -5.22 1.35 14.77
N ASP A 53 -6.27 1.87 14.13
CA ASP A 53 -7.11 1.14 13.19
C ASP A 53 -6.33 0.70 11.95
N VAL A 54 -5.26 1.43 11.60
CA VAL A 54 -4.29 1.02 10.56
C VAL A 54 -3.18 0.19 11.20
N ASP A 55 -2.98 -1.03 10.70
CA ASP A 55 -1.86 -1.88 11.15
C ASP A 55 -0.53 -1.46 10.50
N TRP A 56 0.04 -0.38 11.02
CA TRP A 56 1.34 0.15 10.60
C TRP A 56 2.46 -0.88 10.70
N SER A 57 2.37 -1.80 11.65
CA SER A 57 3.37 -2.85 11.86
C SER A 57 3.37 -3.87 10.73
N THR A 58 2.18 -4.26 10.26
CA THR A 58 2.01 -5.16 9.11
C THR A 58 2.50 -4.49 7.83
N LEU A 59 2.22 -3.20 7.62
CA LEU A 59 2.75 -2.46 6.48
C LEU A 59 4.29 -2.40 6.46
N ALA A 60 4.92 -2.18 7.61
CA ALA A 60 6.38 -2.20 7.72
C ALA A 60 6.97 -3.59 7.41
N ARG A 61 6.34 -4.67 7.90
CA ARG A 61 6.76 -6.04 7.55
C ARG A 61 6.56 -6.33 6.06
N PHE A 62 5.45 -5.91 5.49
CA PHE A 62 5.16 -6.11 4.07
C PHE A 62 6.20 -5.41 3.18
N GLN A 63 6.60 -4.19 3.51
CA GLN A 63 7.68 -3.50 2.81
C GLN A 63 8.99 -4.30 2.81
N ASN A 64 9.36 -4.90 3.95
CA ASN A 64 10.57 -5.72 4.04
C ASN A 64 10.51 -6.92 3.09
N VAL A 65 9.34 -7.57 3.00
CA VAL A 65 9.11 -8.67 2.05
C VAL A 65 9.26 -8.18 0.60
N LEU A 66 8.65 -7.04 0.26
CA LEU A 66 8.74 -6.47 -1.10
C LEU A 66 10.18 -6.13 -1.53
N VAL A 67 11.03 -5.73 -0.59
CA VAL A 67 12.43 -5.32 -0.86
C VAL A 67 13.37 -6.53 -0.91
N HIS A 68 13.20 -7.48 0.01
CA HIS A 68 14.17 -8.57 0.21
C HIS A 68 13.83 -9.86 -0.53
N ASP A 69 12.54 -10.16 -0.71
CA ASP A 69 12.08 -11.45 -1.24
C ASP A 69 11.51 -11.34 -2.65
N TYR A 70 11.86 -10.30 -3.42
CA TYR A 70 11.30 -9.98 -4.75
C TYR A 70 11.18 -11.17 -5.71
N LEU A 71 12.15 -12.10 -5.70
CA LEU A 71 12.17 -13.28 -6.57
C LEU A 71 11.29 -14.45 -6.08
N GLY A 72 10.85 -14.42 -4.83
CA GLY A 72 10.04 -15.47 -4.18
C GLY A 72 8.66 -14.98 -3.74
N ILE A 73 8.24 -13.79 -4.16
CA ILE A 73 6.93 -13.25 -3.81
C ILE A 73 5.83 -14.11 -4.43
N ASP A 74 4.90 -14.57 -3.60
CA ASP A 74 3.67 -15.20 -4.05
C ASP A 74 2.78 -14.16 -4.73
N LEU A 75 2.71 -14.22 -6.06
CA LEU A 75 1.92 -13.29 -6.86
C LEU A 75 0.41 -13.44 -6.64
N GLU A 76 -0.08 -14.63 -6.29
CA GLU A 76 -1.50 -14.81 -5.94
C GLU A 76 -1.82 -14.11 -4.62
N LEU A 77 -0.91 -14.18 -3.65
CA LEU A 77 -1.05 -13.42 -2.41
C LEU A 77 -1.03 -11.91 -2.67
N ILE A 78 -0.11 -11.41 -3.51
CA ILE A 78 -0.09 -9.99 -3.89
C ILE A 78 -1.40 -9.58 -4.57
N TRP A 79 -1.95 -10.42 -5.43
CA TRP A 79 -3.22 -10.16 -6.05
C TRP A 79 -4.35 -10.01 -5.01
N ARG A 80 -4.41 -10.88 -4.00
CA ARG A 80 -5.38 -10.77 -2.90
C ARG A 80 -5.19 -9.47 -2.13
N VAL A 81 -3.96 -9.12 -1.78
CA VAL A 81 -3.66 -7.83 -1.10
C VAL A 81 -4.17 -6.64 -1.90
N ILE A 82 -4.04 -6.67 -3.23
CA ILE A 82 -4.52 -5.58 -4.11
C ILE A 82 -6.05 -5.51 -4.13
N GLN A 83 -6.74 -6.66 -4.14
CA GLN A 83 -8.21 -6.69 -4.24
C GLN A 83 -8.92 -6.47 -2.91
N GLU A 84 -8.32 -6.92 -1.80
CA GLU A 84 -8.97 -6.99 -0.49
C GLU A 84 -8.43 -5.92 0.46
N ASP A 85 -7.12 -5.85 0.63
CA ASP A 85 -6.50 -5.00 1.66
C ASP A 85 -6.26 -3.55 1.18
N LEU A 86 -5.83 -3.38 -0.08
CA LEU A 86 -5.46 -2.09 -0.63
C LEU A 86 -6.62 -1.08 -0.66
N PRO A 87 -7.87 -1.46 -1.04
CA PRO A 87 -9.01 -0.53 -1.01
C PRO A 87 -9.35 -0.10 0.42
N VAL A 88 -9.32 -1.02 1.38
CA VAL A 88 -9.56 -0.73 2.80
C VAL A 88 -8.49 0.21 3.33
N PHE A 89 -7.23 -0.03 2.99
CA PHE A 89 -6.13 0.86 3.37
C PHE A 89 -6.30 2.27 2.76
N ARG A 90 -6.68 2.36 1.48
CA ARG A 90 -6.96 3.64 0.80
C ARG A 90 -8.02 4.44 1.54
N GLU A 91 -9.14 3.81 1.91
CA GLU A 91 -10.23 4.47 2.64
C GLU A 91 -9.76 4.99 4.00
N ARG A 92 -8.97 4.21 4.75
CA ARG A 92 -8.41 4.66 6.04
C ARG A 92 -7.49 5.86 5.87
N ILE A 93 -6.62 5.86 4.85
CA ILE A 93 -5.76 7.01 4.57
C ILE A 93 -6.59 8.25 4.20
N LEU A 94 -7.64 8.11 3.40
CA LEU A 94 -8.54 9.22 3.09
C LEU A 94 -9.23 9.77 4.35
N ASN A 95 -9.70 8.90 5.24
CA ASN A 95 -10.31 9.31 6.51
C ASN A 95 -9.32 10.04 7.43
N ILE A 96 -8.05 9.64 7.43
CA ILE A 96 -6.99 10.34 8.19
C ILE A 96 -6.76 11.74 7.62
N LEU A 97 -6.77 11.89 6.28
CA LEU A 97 -6.54 13.17 5.62
C LEU A 97 -7.73 14.14 5.73
N ASP A 98 -8.94 13.62 5.95
CA ASP A 98 -10.15 14.43 6.16
C ASP A 98 -10.30 14.90 7.63
N GLN A 99 -9.49 14.36 8.54
CA GLN A 99 -9.46 14.82 9.92
C GLN A 99 -8.63 16.11 10.03
N PRO A 100 -9.13 17.13 10.74
CA PRO A 100 -8.37 18.35 10.97
C PRO A 100 -7.08 18.02 11.72
N ASP A 101 -5.96 18.58 11.23
CA ASP A 101 -4.67 18.48 11.91
C ASP A 101 -4.78 19.25 13.23
N PRO A 102 -4.77 18.57 14.38
CA PRO A 102 -4.94 19.20 15.68
C PRO A 102 -3.72 20.03 16.10
N ASP A 103 -2.60 19.89 15.38
CA ASP A 103 -1.38 20.66 15.62
C ASP A 103 -1.23 21.82 14.62
N ALA A 104 -2.17 22.01 13.69
CA ALA A 104 -2.18 23.15 12.77
C ALA A 104 -2.61 24.47 13.42
N GLU A 105 -2.93 24.47 14.72
CA GLU A 105 -3.27 25.66 15.52
C GLU A 105 -2.16 26.15 16.47
N GLU A 106 -0.89 25.70 16.32
CA GLU A 106 0.27 26.35 17.00
C GLU A 106 1.00 27.39 16.14
#